data_AF-A0A226D1D3-F1
#
_entry.id   AF-A0A226D1D3-F1
#
_cell.length_a   1.000
_cell.length_b   1.000
_cell.length_c   1.000
_cell.angle_alpha   90.00
_cell.angle_beta   90.00
_cell.angle_gamma   90.00
#
_symmetry.space_group_name_H-M   'P 1'
#
loop_
_entity.id
_entity.type
_entity.pdbx_description
1 polymer ?
#
loop_
_entity_poly.entity_id
_entity_poly.type
_entity_poly.pdbx_seq_one_letter_code
_entity_poly.pdbx_strand_id
1 'polypeptide(L)'
;MITELNAPLRQSRPETFQDLVCQGGYILNSKNSHDVARWVRGAKLDTYFGYWGKLNWLLPNVSNAFASDTCFRMLSTPTQAAFGTTYLFYIHLVFKYGFEIKNLLKQVQINKERALEISKAKLFYLLLLNPVHNFLPSGINFTKGTYTSTELQDLVDRDITICHKKTALVGMTELIEGEMDFLTKSYPSKKFYSGNDLLEQKRSGWTFLGGGRSPVSRSISPVHQRFKALVHSGIYSRLKREMARNMWKGRTPVKNDTSYIVSPMGINGRLVTVFIICGALLSVGLIVFMAEVRNYAWKL
;
A
#
# COMPACT_ATOMS: atom_id res chain seq x y z
N MET A 1 27.58 -23.60 -16.76
CA MET A 1 26.36 -23.90 -15.97
C MET A 1 25.86 -22.58 -15.40
N ILE A 2 24.70 -22.12 -15.86
CA ILE A 2 24.23 -20.72 -15.75
C ILE A 2 23.42 -20.61 -14.46
N THR A 3 23.97 -19.96 -13.44
CA THR A 3 23.30 -19.76 -12.13
C THR A 3 22.41 -18.53 -12.07
N GLU A 4 22.15 -17.84 -13.18
CA GLU A 4 21.13 -16.78 -13.25
C GLU A 4 19.68 -17.30 -13.21
N LEU A 5 19.48 -18.62 -13.12
CA LEU A 5 18.21 -19.23 -12.72
C LEU A 5 17.98 -19.23 -11.18
N ASN A 6 18.96 -18.79 -10.39
CA ASN A 6 18.79 -18.52 -8.95
C ASN A 6 18.54 -17.02 -8.70
N ALA A 7 17.72 -16.38 -9.53
CA ALA A 7 17.04 -15.17 -9.07
C ALA A 7 16.40 -15.51 -7.73
N PRO A 8 16.61 -14.71 -6.65
CA PRO A 8 15.98 -15.00 -5.37
C PRO A 8 14.50 -15.24 -5.65
N LEU A 9 14.03 -16.46 -5.33
CA LEU A 9 12.67 -16.95 -5.53
C LEU A 9 11.76 -15.74 -5.42
N ARG A 10 11.06 -15.32 -6.50
CA ARG A 10 10.24 -14.10 -6.52
C ARG A 10 9.48 -14.07 -5.20
N GLN A 11 9.94 -13.27 -4.25
CA GLN A 11 9.22 -13.12 -3.00
C GLN A 11 7.87 -12.62 -3.46
N SER A 12 6.82 -13.40 -3.22
CA SER A 12 5.46 -13.09 -3.67
C SER A 12 5.02 -11.86 -2.89
N ARG A 13 5.46 -10.70 -3.36
CA ARG A 13 5.13 -9.41 -2.81
C ARG A 13 3.70 -9.10 -3.23
N PRO A 14 2.86 -8.59 -2.32
CA PRO A 14 1.54 -8.12 -2.73
C PRO A 14 1.72 -6.92 -3.66
N GLU A 15 1.13 -6.99 -4.84
CA GLU A 15 1.11 -5.87 -5.81
C GLU A 15 -0.27 -5.21 -5.86
N THR A 16 -1.31 -5.95 -5.50
CA THR A 16 -2.71 -5.50 -5.52
C THR A 16 -3.36 -5.67 -4.16
N PHE A 17 -4.50 -5.00 -3.92
CA PHE A 17 -5.26 -5.24 -2.68
C PHE A 17 -5.84 -6.66 -2.62
N GLN A 18 -6.00 -7.35 -3.77
CA GLN A 18 -6.43 -8.76 -3.79
C GLN A 18 -5.40 -9.68 -3.15
N ASP A 19 -4.11 -9.36 -3.29
CA ASP A 19 -3.01 -10.13 -2.68
C ASP A 19 -2.98 -9.98 -1.15
N LEU A 20 -3.66 -8.96 -0.61
CA LEU A 20 -3.80 -8.76 0.83
C LEU A 20 -4.90 -9.63 1.45
N VAL A 21 -5.81 -10.19 0.65
CA VAL A 21 -6.91 -11.05 1.15
C VAL A 21 -6.35 -12.36 1.68
N CYS A 22 -6.54 -12.63 2.98
CA CYS A 22 -5.95 -13.82 3.61
C CYS A 22 -6.73 -15.11 3.34
N GLN A 23 -8.06 -15.04 3.35
CA GLN A 23 -8.94 -16.19 3.21
C GLN A 23 -10.01 -15.93 2.14
N GLY A 24 -10.28 -16.93 1.30
CA GLY A 24 -11.33 -16.83 0.28
C GLY A 24 -10.96 -16.01 -0.96
N GLY A 25 -9.69 -15.61 -1.14
CA GLY A 25 -9.25 -14.81 -2.29
C GLY A 25 -9.55 -15.45 -3.65
N TYR A 26 -9.54 -16.79 -3.75
CA TYR A 26 -9.86 -17.54 -4.97
C TYR A 26 -11.24 -17.21 -5.56
N ILE A 27 -12.18 -16.74 -4.73
CA ILE A 27 -13.57 -16.50 -5.12
C ILE A 27 -13.70 -15.23 -5.95
N LEU A 28 -12.79 -14.27 -5.78
CA LEU A 28 -12.76 -13.05 -6.59
C LEU A 28 -12.58 -13.32 -8.08
N ASN A 29 -12.01 -14.48 -8.41
CA ASN A 29 -11.76 -14.93 -9.77
C ASN A 29 -12.76 -16.01 -10.23
N SER A 30 -13.67 -16.47 -9.35
CA SER A 30 -14.70 -17.41 -9.77
C SER A 30 -15.75 -16.70 -10.63
N LYS A 31 -16.06 -17.31 -11.77
CA LYS A 31 -17.19 -16.92 -12.64
C LYS A 31 -18.50 -17.59 -12.22
N ASN A 32 -18.43 -18.56 -11.31
CA ASN A 32 -19.57 -19.37 -10.91
C ASN A 32 -20.18 -18.82 -9.62
N SER A 33 -21.43 -18.36 -9.70
CA SER A 33 -22.20 -17.87 -8.55
C SER A 33 -22.37 -18.94 -7.46
N HIS A 34 -22.35 -20.24 -7.83
CA HIS A 34 -22.41 -21.33 -6.87
C HIS A 34 -21.18 -21.41 -5.95
N ASP A 35 -19.99 -21.03 -6.42
CA ASP A 35 -18.78 -21.03 -5.59
C ASP A 35 -18.84 -19.91 -4.55
N VAL A 36 -19.32 -18.73 -4.96
CA VAL A 36 -19.58 -17.61 -4.04
C VAL A 36 -20.59 -18.03 -2.98
N ALA A 37 -21.72 -18.62 -3.39
CA ALA A 37 -22.74 -19.10 -2.46
C ALA A 37 -22.20 -20.20 -1.53
N ARG A 38 -21.39 -21.14 -2.03
CA ARG A 38 -20.75 -22.19 -1.23
C ARG A 38 -19.82 -21.59 -0.18
N TRP A 39 -18.98 -20.64 -0.57
CA TRP A 39 -18.11 -19.97 0.39
C TRP A 39 -18.89 -19.19 1.43
N VAL A 40 -19.90 -18.42 1.01
CA VAL A 40 -20.74 -17.64 1.93
C VAL A 40 -21.38 -18.54 2.99
N ARG A 41 -21.82 -19.75 2.63
CA ARG A 41 -22.35 -20.74 3.58
C ARG A 41 -21.30 -21.29 4.54
N GLY A 42 -20.06 -21.46 4.08
CA GLY A 42 -18.92 -21.90 4.90
C GLY A 42 -18.25 -20.78 5.70
N ALA A 43 -18.50 -19.52 5.34
CA ALA A 43 -17.94 -18.36 6.00
C ALA A 43 -18.58 -18.22 7.38
N LYS A 44 -17.74 -18.00 8.40
CA LYS A 44 -18.21 -17.76 9.77
C LYS A 44 -18.73 -16.33 9.90
N LEU A 45 -19.87 -16.01 9.26
CA LEU A 45 -20.42 -14.64 9.24
C LEU A 45 -20.70 -14.08 10.65
N ASP A 46 -20.93 -14.94 11.63
CA ASP A 46 -21.09 -14.54 13.02
C ASP A 46 -19.82 -13.88 13.59
N THR A 47 -18.62 -14.22 13.09
CA THR A 47 -17.38 -13.52 13.51
C THR A 47 -17.34 -12.08 12.99
N TYR A 48 -17.88 -11.83 11.79
CA TYR A 48 -18.01 -10.47 11.27
C TYR A 48 -18.94 -9.65 12.13
N PHE A 49 -20.14 -10.16 12.43
CA PHE A 49 -21.08 -9.48 13.32
C PHE A 49 -20.52 -9.29 14.72
N GLY A 50 -19.86 -10.31 15.27
CA GLY A 50 -19.26 -10.27 16.60
C GLY A 50 -18.11 -9.27 16.73
N TYR A 51 -17.26 -9.15 15.71
CA TYR A 51 -16.17 -8.18 15.69
C TYR A 51 -16.68 -6.77 15.36
N TRP A 52 -17.17 -6.56 14.15
CA TRP A 52 -17.56 -5.24 13.67
C TRP A 52 -18.82 -4.67 14.33
N GLY A 53 -19.70 -5.53 14.85
CA GLY A 53 -20.87 -5.08 15.61
C GLY A 53 -20.54 -4.53 17.00
N LYS A 54 -19.37 -4.86 17.56
CA LYS A 54 -18.90 -4.35 18.87
C LYS A 54 -18.01 -3.11 18.74
N LEU A 55 -17.52 -2.82 17.53
CA LEU A 55 -16.64 -1.69 17.31
C LEU A 55 -17.40 -0.36 17.42
N ASN A 56 -16.81 0.55 18.18
CA ASN A 56 -17.27 1.93 18.21
C ASN A 56 -16.87 2.63 16.89
N TRP A 57 -17.85 3.32 16.29
CA TRP A 57 -17.70 4.02 15.01
C TRP A 57 -16.71 5.18 15.06
N LEU A 58 -16.45 5.72 16.26
CA LEU A 58 -15.63 6.91 16.45
C LEU A 58 -14.18 6.54 16.80
N LEU A 59 -13.99 5.63 17.76
CA LEU A 59 -12.66 5.25 18.27
C LEU A 59 -12.56 3.74 18.45
N PRO A 60 -11.42 3.12 18.10
CA PRO A 60 -11.20 1.70 18.35
C PRO A 60 -11.17 1.44 19.86
N ASN A 61 -12.09 0.59 20.34
CA ASN A 61 -12.30 0.32 21.77
C ASN A 61 -12.05 -1.15 22.16
N VAL A 62 -11.80 -2.02 21.18
CA VAL A 62 -11.68 -3.47 21.41
C VAL A 62 -10.56 -4.04 20.54
N SER A 63 -9.78 -4.96 21.12
CA SER A 63 -8.78 -5.74 20.38
C SER A 63 -9.44 -6.77 19.47
N ASN A 64 -8.83 -7.03 18.31
CA ASN A 64 -9.34 -8.06 17.42
C ASN A 64 -8.89 -9.46 17.87
N ALA A 65 -9.77 -10.16 18.58
CA ALA A 65 -9.52 -11.54 19.04
C ALA A 65 -9.48 -12.58 17.91
N PHE A 66 -9.94 -12.23 16.71
CA PHE A 66 -9.98 -13.13 15.56
C PHE A 66 -8.77 -12.97 14.63
N ALA A 67 -7.92 -11.97 14.89
CA ALA A 67 -6.77 -11.67 14.05
C ALA A 67 -5.79 -12.85 14.01
N SER A 68 -5.26 -13.14 12.83
CA SER A 68 -4.22 -14.14 12.64
C SER A 68 -2.88 -13.49 12.29
N ASP A 69 -1.81 -13.92 12.94
CA ASP A 69 -0.44 -13.48 12.62
C ASP A 69 0.04 -13.94 11.23
N THR A 70 -0.67 -14.89 10.61
CA THR A 70 -0.38 -15.36 9.24
C THR A 70 -0.97 -14.47 8.14
N CYS A 71 -1.90 -13.59 8.51
CA CYS A 71 -2.59 -12.67 7.62
C CYS A 71 -1.96 -11.27 7.67
N PHE A 72 -2.23 -10.47 6.63
CA PHE A 72 -1.78 -9.08 6.63
C PHE A 72 -2.49 -8.25 7.70
N ARG A 73 -1.70 -7.47 8.42
CA ARG A 73 -2.13 -6.34 9.21
C ARG A 73 -2.15 -5.09 8.34
N MET A 74 -3.32 -4.52 8.12
CA MET A 74 -3.52 -3.35 7.26
C MET A 74 -3.64 -2.10 8.11
N LEU A 75 -2.57 -1.33 8.19
CA LEU A 75 -2.47 -0.11 8.98
C LEU A 75 -2.74 1.12 8.11
N SER A 76 -2.97 2.26 8.74
CA SER A 76 -2.97 3.55 8.06
C SER A 76 -2.35 4.62 8.93
N THR A 77 -2.03 5.77 8.34
CA THR A 77 -1.60 6.93 9.11
C THR A 77 -2.71 7.40 10.07
N PRO A 78 -2.35 7.91 11.26
CA PRO A 78 -3.30 8.52 12.16
C PRO A 78 -3.85 9.82 11.56
N THR A 79 -5.05 10.19 11.98
CA THR A 79 -5.74 11.40 11.57
C THR A 79 -6.50 11.98 12.76
N GLN A 80 -6.54 13.31 12.83
CA GLN A 80 -7.31 14.01 13.83
C GLN A 80 -8.77 14.07 13.37
N ALA A 81 -9.66 13.41 14.09
CA ALA A 81 -11.10 13.53 13.93
C ALA A 81 -11.71 14.41 15.02
N ALA A 82 -12.98 14.81 14.85
CA ALA A 82 -13.71 15.61 15.83
C ALA A 82 -13.78 14.97 17.22
N PHE A 83 -13.70 13.64 17.29
CA PHE A 83 -13.85 12.86 18.52
C PHE A 83 -12.52 12.31 19.07
N GLY A 84 -11.39 12.67 18.45
CA GLY A 84 -10.07 12.22 18.86
C GLY A 84 -9.20 11.76 17.69
N THR A 85 -8.00 11.30 18.02
CA THR A 85 -7.05 10.76 17.03
C THR A 85 -7.36 9.30 16.75
N THR A 86 -7.44 8.91 15.48
CA THR A 86 -7.72 7.54 15.04
C THR A 86 -7.06 7.26 13.69
N TYR A 87 -7.35 6.12 13.07
CA TYR A 87 -6.75 5.70 11.81
C TYR A 87 -7.73 5.88 10.65
N LEU A 88 -7.29 6.56 9.58
CA LEU A 88 -8.14 6.90 8.43
C LEU A 88 -8.76 5.67 7.78
N PHE A 89 -7.97 4.61 7.57
CA PHE A 89 -8.47 3.39 6.93
C PHE A 89 -9.41 2.60 7.84
N TYR A 90 -9.14 2.56 9.14
CA TYR A 90 -10.06 1.97 10.12
C TYR A 90 -11.43 2.64 10.07
N ILE A 91 -11.49 3.98 10.10
CA ILE A 91 -12.75 4.72 9.95
C ILE A 91 -13.44 4.30 8.64
N HIS A 92 -12.72 4.34 7.52
CA HIS A 92 -13.27 3.97 6.21
C HIS A 92 -13.92 2.58 6.24
N LEU A 93 -13.25 1.59 6.84
CA LEU A 93 -13.75 0.22 6.95
C LEU A 93 -14.97 0.11 7.87
N VAL A 94 -14.99 0.80 9.01
CA VAL A 94 -16.15 0.82 9.90
C VAL A 94 -17.38 1.44 9.21
N PHE A 95 -17.19 2.54 8.49
CA PHE A 95 -18.26 3.14 7.69
C PHE A 95 -18.73 2.20 6.58
N LYS A 96 -17.81 1.60 5.81
CA LYS A 96 -18.15 0.60 4.79
C LYS A 96 -18.92 -0.57 5.36
N TYR A 97 -18.50 -1.07 6.52
CA TYR A 97 -19.23 -2.12 7.22
C TYR A 97 -20.63 -1.67 7.62
N GLY A 98 -20.74 -0.54 8.32
CA GLY A 98 -22.00 -0.04 8.87
C GLY A 98 -23.06 0.26 7.81
N PHE A 99 -22.66 0.89 6.70
CA PHE A 99 -23.57 1.36 5.67
C PHE A 99 -23.83 0.34 4.55
N GLU A 100 -22.82 -0.42 4.14
CA GLU A 100 -22.92 -1.30 2.95
C GLU A 100 -22.95 -2.78 3.33
N ILE A 101 -21.97 -3.25 4.11
CA ILE A 101 -21.75 -4.70 4.29
C ILE A 101 -22.66 -5.31 5.35
N LYS A 102 -23.01 -4.60 6.42
CA LYS A 102 -23.90 -5.10 7.48
C LYS A 102 -25.27 -5.51 6.92
N ASN A 103 -25.82 -4.70 6.02
CA ASN A 103 -27.10 -5.00 5.37
C ASN A 103 -26.99 -6.20 4.43
N LEU A 104 -25.89 -6.30 3.67
CA LEU A 104 -25.59 -7.45 2.83
C LEU A 104 -25.51 -8.74 3.66
N LEU A 105 -24.77 -8.72 4.76
CA LEU A 105 -24.60 -9.88 5.65
C LEU A 105 -25.94 -10.32 6.26
N LYS A 106 -26.78 -9.38 6.67
CA LYS A 106 -28.13 -9.70 7.17
C LYS A 106 -28.98 -10.39 6.11
N GLN A 107 -28.96 -9.88 4.88
CA GLN A 107 -29.70 -10.50 3.77
C GLN A 107 -29.20 -11.92 3.48
N VAL A 108 -27.89 -12.12 3.49
CA VAL A 108 -27.26 -13.43 3.35
C VAL A 108 -27.70 -14.40 4.45
N GLN A 109 -27.74 -13.94 5.70
CA GLN A 109 -28.11 -14.77 6.83
C GLN A 109 -29.59 -15.18 6.83
N ILE A 110 -30.47 -14.31 6.31
CA ILE A 110 -31.90 -14.60 6.16
C ILE A 110 -32.15 -15.54 4.97
N ASN A 111 -31.50 -15.29 3.84
CA ASN A 111 -31.75 -15.98 2.57
C ASN A 111 -30.70 -17.07 2.28
N LYS A 112 -30.34 -17.89 3.27
CA LYS A 112 -29.25 -18.90 3.15
C LYS A 112 -29.35 -19.81 1.91
N GLU A 113 -30.56 -20.01 1.40
CA GLU A 113 -30.86 -20.90 0.28
C GLU A 113 -30.86 -20.22 -1.10
N ARG A 114 -31.04 -18.89 -1.19
CA ARG A 114 -31.05 -18.19 -2.47
C ARG A 114 -29.65 -17.70 -2.85
N ALA A 115 -29.30 -17.91 -4.11
CA ALA A 115 -28.12 -17.29 -4.70
C ALA A 115 -28.31 -15.77 -4.69
N LEU A 116 -27.62 -15.09 -3.78
CA LEU A 116 -27.55 -13.63 -3.78
C LEU A 116 -26.53 -13.20 -4.83
N GLU A 117 -26.96 -12.31 -5.72
CA GLU A 117 -26.04 -11.62 -6.62
C GLU A 117 -25.23 -10.60 -5.82
N ILE A 118 -24.07 -11.02 -5.34
CA ILE A 118 -23.10 -10.14 -4.68
C ILE A 118 -22.18 -9.58 -5.75
N SER A 119 -22.16 -8.25 -5.92
CA SER A 119 -21.22 -7.63 -6.84
C SER A 119 -19.77 -7.92 -6.43
N LYS A 120 -18.87 -8.07 -7.41
CA LYS A 120 -17.44 -8.36 -7.15
C LYS A 120 -16.81 -7.35 -6.18
N ALA A 121 -17.19 -6.07 -6.27
CA ALA A 121 -16.73 -5.03 -5.35
C ALA A 121 -17.20 -5.26 -3.90
N LYS A 122 -18.47 -5.62 -3.69
CA LYS A 122 -19.00 -5.94 -2.34
C LYS A 122 -18.37 -7.20 -1.78
N LEU A 123 -18.20 -8.24 -2.61
CA LEU A 123 -17.51 -9.46 -2.22
C LEU A 123 -16.07 -9.17 -1.82
N PHE A 124 -15.38 -8.30 -2.57
CA PHE A 124 -14.02 -7.90 -2.26
C PHE A 124 -13.90 -7.19 -0.92
N TYR A 125 -14.76 -6.21 -0.64
CA TYR A 125 -14.81 -5.58 0.68
C TYR A 125 -15.14 -6.56 1.79
N LEU A 126 -16.04 -7.51 1.54
CA LEU A 126 -16.38 -8.53 2.52
C LEU A 126 -15.17 -9.41 2.86
N LEU A 127 -14.36 -9.78 1.87
CA LEU A 127 -13.12 -10.53 2.10
C LEU A 127 -12.07 -9.69 2.82
N LEU A 128 -11.93 -8.41 2.45
CA LEU A 128 -10.99 -7.49 3.08
C LEU A 128 -11.34 -7.20 4.54
N LEU A 129 -12.63 -7.06 4.86
CA LEU A 129 -13.19 -6.86 6.20
C LEU A 129 -13.18 -8.14 7.05
N ASN A 130 -12.62 -9.24 6.57
CA ASN A 130 -12.54 -10.47 7.36
C ASN A 130 -11.77 -10.20 8.67
N PRO A 131 -12.37 -10.49 9.85
CA PRO A 131 -11.71 -10.27 11.15
C PRO A 131 -10.39 -11.03 11.34
N VAL A 132 -10.00 -11.94 10.46
CA VAL A 132 -8.64 -12.51 10.46
C VAL A 132 -7.56 -11.47 10.18
N HIS A 133 -7.91 -10.36 9.53
CA HIS A 133 -7.06 -9.20 9.35
C HIS A 133 -7.08 -8.30 10.59
N ASN A 134 -5.94 -7.70 10.90
CA ASN A 134 -5.87 -6.66 11.92
C ASN A 134 -5.75 -5.28 11.26
N PHE A 135 -6.49 -4.30 11.77
CA PHE A 135 -6.55 -2.94 11.23
C PHE A 135 -5.95 -1.89 12.18
N LEU A 136 -5.43 -2.34 13.31
CA LEU A 136 -4.85 -1.52 14.36
C LEU A 136 -3.43 -2.02 14.65
N PRO A 137 -2.49 -1.13 15.03
CA PRO A 137 -1.14 -1.54 15.32
C PRO A 137 -1.03 -2.33 16.63
N SER A 138 0.09 -3.03 16.81
CA SER A 138 0.34 -3.83 17.99
C SER A 138 0.70 -2.91 19.15
N GLY A 139 0.30 -3.31 20.35
CA GLY A 139 0.58 -2.52 21.55
C GLY A 139 -0.32 -1.30 21.73
N ILE A 140 -1.36 -1.11 20.92
CA ILE A 140 -2.40 -0.15 21.26
C ILE A 140 -3.05 -0.55 22.59
N ASN A 141 -3.00 0.35 23.57
CA ASN A 141 -3.66 0.16 24.84
C ASN A 141 -5.07 0.78 24.79
N PHE A 142 -6.08 -0.08 24.72
CA PHE A 142 -7.50 0.32 24.65
C PHE A 142 -8.04 0.92 25.95
N THR A 143 -7.33 0.79 27.09
CA THR A 143 -7.73 1.44 28.34
C THR A 143 -7.25 2.90 28.42
N LYS A 144 -6.31 3.30 27.56
CA LYS A 144 -5.86 4.70 27.46
C LYS A 144 -6.94 5.51 26.74
N GLY A 145 -7.47 6.52 27.43
CA GLY A 145 -8.60 7.32 26.91
C GLY A 145 -8.28 8.15 25.66
N THR A 146 -7.04 8.65 25.53
CA THR A 146 -6.64 9.49 24.39
C THR A 146 -5.21 9.19 23.96
N TYR A 147 -4.97 9.30 22.65
CA TYR A 147 -3.65 9.23 22.04
C TYR A 147 -3.37 10.49 21.24
N THR A 148 -2.11 10.92 21.24
CA THR A 148 -1.65 11.92 20.29
C THR A 148 -1.41 11.30 18.91
N SER A 149 -1.40 12.12 17.85
CA SER A 149 -1.05 11.65 16.51
C SER A 149 0.34 11.03 16.45
N THR A 150 1.31 11.58 17.17
CA THR A 150 2.68 11.05 17.23
C THR A 150 2.72 9.68 17.89
N GLU A 151 2.02 9.47 19.02
CA GLU A 151 2.00 8.17 19.69
C GLU A 151 1.39 7.07 18.82
N LEU A 152 0.29 7.37 18.10
CA LEU A 152 -0.31 6.40 17.18
C LEU A 152 0.60 6.14 15.97
N GLN A 153 1.27 7.17 15.46
CA GLN A 153 2.25 7.01 14.38
C GLN A 153 3.39 6.11 14.81
N ASP A 154 3.92 6.27 16.03
CA ASP A 154 5.02 5.45 16.55
C ASP A 154 4.63 3.95 16.64
N LEU A 155 3.37 3.66 16.95
CA LEU A 155 2.86 2.28 16.94
C LEU A 155 2.80 1.71 15.51
N VAL A 156 2.37 2.51 14.54
CA VAL A 156 2.34 2.12 13.11
C VAL A 156 3.75 1.88 12.58
N ASP A 157 4.68 2.79 12.88
CA ASP A 157 6.09 2.69 12.48
C ASP A 157 6.75 1.45 13.06
N ARG A 158 6.47 1.16 14.32
CA ARG A 158 6.97 -0.04 14.99
C ARG A 158 6.50 -1.31 14.27
N ASP A 159 5.25 -1.38 13.84
CA ASP A 159 4.70 -2.56 13.17
C ASP A 159 5.16 -2.71 11.71
N ILE A 160 5.28 -1.60 10.97
CA ILE A 160 5.73 -1.61 9.56
C ILE A 160 7.20 -1.98 9.46
N THR A 161 7.99 -1.64 10.46
CA THR A 161 9.45 -1.87 10.43
C THR A 161 9.83 -3.29 10.85
N ILE A 162 8.88 -4.18 11.16
CA ILE A 162 9.13 -5.58 11.52
C ILE A 162 9.02 -6.48 10.27
N CYS A 163 10.17 -6.85 9.68
CA CYS A 163 10.21 -7.58 8.40
C CYS A 163 9.64 -9.01 8.43
N HIS A 164 9.59 -9.66 9.60
CA HIS A 164 9.05 -11.03 9.72
C HIS A 164 7.52 -11.06 9.92
N LYS A 165 6.87 -9.90 10.00
CA LYS A 165 5.42 -9.79 10.10
C LYS A 165 4.84 -9.25 8.80
N LYS A 166 3.65 -9.73 8.44
CA LYS A 166 2.92 -9.25 7.27
C LYS A 166 2.17 -7.97 7.61
N THR A 167 2.77 -6.82 7.29
CA THR A 167 2.15 -5.51 7.50
C THR A 167 2.04 -4.78 6.17
N ALA A 168 0.88 -4.18 5.91
CA ALA A 168 0.63 -3.32 4.77
C ALA A 168 0.17 -1.95 5.28
N LEU A 169 0.78 -0.88 4.79
CA LEU A 169 0.31 0.48 5.04
C LEU A 169 -0.66 0.88 3.92
N VAL A 170 -1.85 1.30 4.29
CA VAL A 170 -2.95 1.66 3.41
C VAL A 170 -3.32 3.13 3.66
N GLY A 171 -3.42 3.92 2.61
CA GLY A 171 -3.69 5.34 2.71
C GLY A 171 -3.93 5.98 1.35
N MET A 172 -4.13 7.29 1.35
CA MET A 172 -4.17 8.07 0.11
C MET A 172 -2.80 8.03 -0.57
N THR A 173 -2.77 8.02 -1.90
CA THR A 173 -1.55 7.91 -2.70
C THR A 173 -0.51 8.95 -2.28
N GLU A 174 -0.90 10.21 -2.10
CA GLU A 174 0.04 11.27 -1.70
C GLU A 174 0.64 11.03 -0.32
N LEU A 175 -0.12 10.46 0.62
CA LEU A 175 0.37 10.14 1.97
C LEU A 175 1.33 8.95 1.95
N ILE A 176 1.02 7.93 1.14
CA ILE A 176 1.86 6.74 0.98
C ILE A 176 3.20 7.09 0.31
N GLU A 177 3.21 7.97 -0.68
CA GLU A 177 4.46 8.46 -1.28
C GLU A 177 5.35 9.16 -0.25
N GLY A 178 4.78 10.05 0.57
CA GLY A 178 5.52 10.71 1.65
C GLY A 178 6.05 9.73 2.71
N GLU A 179 5.22 8.76 3.11
CA GLU A 179 5.63 7.70 4.05
C GLU A 179 6.73 6.83 3.46
N MET A 180 6.66 6.49 2.17
CA MET A 180 7.70 5.71 1.49
C MET A 180 9.04 6.44 1.50
N ASP A 181 9.04 7.75 1.20
CA ASP A 181 10.24 8.60 1.25
C ASP A 181 10.83 8.62 2.68
N PHE A 182 9.99 8.80 3.70
CA PHE A 182 10.41 8.79 5.10
C PHE A 182 10.98 7.43 5.51
N LEU A 183 10.26 6.34 5.27
CA LEU A 183 10.64 4.99 5.69
C LEU A 183 11.93 4.54 5.02
N THR A 184 12.08 4.79 3.72
CA THR A 184 13.29 4.43 2.96
C THR A 184 14.52 5.17 3.46
N LYS A 185 14.36 6.45 3.83
CA LYS A 185 15.45 7.26 4.39
C LYS A 185 15.79 6.88 5.83
N SER A 186 14.78 6.62 6.64
CA SER A 186 14.90 6.36 8.08
C SER A 186 15.34 4.94 8.41
N TYR A 187 15.06 3.97 7.54
CA TYR A 187 15.36 2.55 7.74
C TYR A 187 16.10 1.95 6.53
N PRO A 188 17.35 2.37 6.28
CA PRO A 188 18.12 1.98 5.09
C PRO A 188 18.41 0.48 4.99
N SER A 189 18.33 -0.27 6.10
CA SER A 189 18.49 -1.73 6.08
C SER A 189 17.26 -2.45 5.49
N LYS A 190 16.14 -1.75 5.32
CA LYS A 190 14.85 -2.32 4.96
C LYS A 190 14.44 -1.89 3.57
N LYS A 191 13.83 -2.82 2.85
CA LYS A 191 13.21 -2.55 1.54
C LYS A 191 11.71 -2.48 1.73
N PHE A 192 11.16 -1.31 1.46
CA PHE A 192 9.72 -1.09 1.41
C PHE A 192 9.25 -1.18 -0.04
N TYR A 193 8.02 -1.64 -0.23
CA TYR A 193 7.41 -1.80 -1.54
C TYR A 193 6.03 -1.14 -1.53
N SER A 194 5.69 -0.49 -2.64
CA SER A 194 4.33 0.00 -2.87
C SER A 194 3.59 -0.99 -3.76
N GLY A 195 2.30 -1.17 -3.47
CA GLY A 195 1.37 -1.78 -4.43
C GLY A 195 1.11 -0.86 -5.62
N ASN A 196 0.53 -1.44 -6.67
CA ASN A 196 0.20 -0.78 -7.94
C ASN A 196 -1.31 -0.56 -8.14
N ASP A 197 -2.12 -0.97 -7.17
CA ASP A 197 -3.59 -0.93 -7.24
C ASP A 197 -4.20 0.11 -6.29
N LEU A 198 -5.40 0.58 -6.64
CA LEU A 198 -6.20 1.51 -5.84
C LEU A 198 -7.49 0.82 -5.41
N LEU A 199 -7.73 0.75 -4.09
CA LEU A 199 -8.93 0.12 -3.54
C LEU A 199 -10.22 0.79 -4.04
N GLU A 200 -10.26 2.12 -4.06
CA GLU A 200 -11.35 2.90 -4.63
C GLU A 200 -10.82 3.92 -5.63
N GLN A 201 -11.20 3.78 -6.90
CA GLN A 201 -10.97 4.83 -7.89
C GLN A 201 -12.02 5.94 -7.75
N LYS A 202 -11.89 6.74 -6.68
CA LYS A 202 -12.71 7.94 -6.50
C LYS A 202 -12.02 9.12 -7.15
N ARG A 203 -12.76 9.84 -8.00
CA ARG A 203 -12.31 11.15 -8.51
C ARG A 203 -12.54 12.18 -7.41
N SER A 204 -11.45 12.73 -6.88
CA SER A 204 -11.50 13.90 -6.01
C SER A 204 -11.47 15.18 -6.85
N GLY A 205 -12.21 16.19 -6.42
CA GLY A 205 -12.29 17.47 -7.11
C GLY A 205 -12.64 18.59 -6.16
N TRP A 206 -12.64 19.81 -6.68
CA TRP A 206 -13.01 21.00 -5.94
C TRP A 206 -14.40 21.46 -6.36
N THR A 207 -15.25 21.73 -5.39
CA THR A 207 -16.56 22.34 -5.60
C THR A 207 -16.52 23.79 -5.15
N PHE A 208 -16.91 24.71 -6.02
CA PHE A 208 -16.98 26.13 -5.72
C PHE A 208 -18.45 26.53 -5.56
N LEU A 209 -18.84 26.92 -4.34
CA LEU A 209 -20.18 27.47 -4.10
C LEU A 209 -20.32 28.77 -4.89
N GLY A 210 -21.38 28.89 -5.70
CA GLY A 210 -21.57 30.07 -6.57
C GLY A 210 -20.61 30.16 -7.77
N GLY A 211 -19.93 29.06 -8.13
CA GLY A 211 -19.01 29.02 -9.28
C GLY A 211 -19.69 28.91 -10.65
N GLY A 212 -21.00 28.65 -10.69
CA GLY A 212 -21.81 28.68 -11.91
C GLY A 212 -22.14 30.11 -12.35
N ARG A 213 -22.63 30.28 -13.58
CA ARG A 213 -23.19 31.57 -14.04
C ARG A 213 -24.21 32.03 -13.01
N SER A 214 -23.92 33.11 -12.29
CA SER A 214 -24.92 33.76 -11.46
C SER A 214 -26.09 34.15 -12.36
N PRO A 215 -27.35 34.00 -11.92
CA PRO A 215 -28.51 34.53 -12.67
C PRO A 215 -28.34 36.02 -12.98
N VAL A 216 -27.60 36.74 -12.15
CA VAL A 216 -27.35 38.19 -12.22
C VAL A 216 -26.08 38.52 -13.01
N SER A 217 -25.06 37.65 -12.96
CA SER A 217 -23.78 37.86 -13.64
C SER A 217 -23.38 36.58 -14.35
N ARG A 218 -23.49 36.57 -15.69
CA ARG A 218 -23.14 35.44 -16.57
C ARG A 218 -21.65 35.06 -16.56
N SER A 219 -20.86 35.60 -15.63
CA SER A 219 -19.42 35.36 -15.51
C SER A 219 -19.10 34.21 -14.56
N ILE A 220 -18.03 33.46 -14.88
CA ILE A 220 -17.46 32.43 -14.02
C ILE A 220 -16.71 33.13 -12.89
N SER A 221 -16.82 32.63 -11.66
CA SER A 221 -16.10 33.18 -10.51
C SER A 221 -14.59 33.33 -10.81
N PRO A 222 -13.99 34.51 -10.53
CA PRO A 222 -12.54 34.71 -10.68
C PRO A 222 -11.71 33.67 -9.90
N VAL A 223 -12.22 33.17 -8.77
CA VAL A 223 -11.57 32.13 -7.96
C VAL A 223 -11.47 30.82 -8.74
N HIS A 224 -12.55 30.41 -9.40
CA HIS A 224 -12.56 29.21 -10.23
C HIS A 224 -11.55 29.34 -11.39
N GLN A 225 -11.53 30.49 -12.09
CA GLN A 225 -10.61 30.70 -13.21
C GLN A 225 -9.14 30.66 -12.77
N ARG A 226 -8.80 31.32 -11.65
CA ARG A 226 -7.45 31.29 -11.09
C ARG A 226 -7.06 29.88 -10.62
N PHE A 227 -7.96 29.17 -9.95
CA PHE A 227 -7.70 27.80 -9.53
C PHE A 227 -7.48 26.87 -10.74
N LYS A 228 -8.29 27.00 -11.77
CA LYS A 228 -8.12 26.29 -13.04
C LYS A 228 -6.74 26.55 -13.64
N ALA A 229 -6.25 27.79 -13.64
CA ALA A 229 -4.89 28.12 -14.09
C ALA A 229 -3.80 27.45 -13.23
N LEU A 230 -3.98 27.37 -11.90
CA LEU A 230 -3.04 26.67 -11.01
C LEU A 230 -2.98 25.16 -11.26
N VAL A 231 -4.12 24.55 -11.61
CA VAL A 231 -4.18 23.12 -11.96
C VAL A 231 -3.52 22.88 -13.31
N HIS A 232 -3.88 23.65 -14.35
CA HIS A 232 -3.34 23.46 -15.70
C HIS A 232 -1.85 23.78 -15.82
N SER A 233 -1.35 24.75 -15.05
CA SER A 233 0.09 25.05 -15.00
C SER A 233 0.90 23.98 -14.25
N GLY A 234 0.25 23.02 -13.59
CA GLY A 234 0.92 21.99 -12.80
C GLY A 234 1.37 22.43 -11.41
N ILE A 235 1.22 23.72 -11.05
CA ILE A 235 1.60 24.26 -9.74
C ILE A 235 0.90 23.50 -8.61
N TYR A 236 -0.41 23.25 -8.76
CA TYR A 236 -1.18 22.49 -7.78
C TYR A 236 -0.61 21.08 -7.52
N SER A 237 -0.21 20.37 -8.60
CA SER A 237 0.35 19.03 -8.49
C SER A 237 1.72 19.01 -7.80
N ARG A 238 2.54 20.04 -8.02
CA ARG A 238 3.84 20.19 -7.37
C ARG A 238 3.65 20.54 -5.89
N LEU A 239 2.72 21.45 -5.58
CA LEU A 239 2.39 21.82 -4.21
C LEU A 239 1.94 20.60 -3.40
N LYS A 240 1.07 19.75 -3.95
CA LYS A 240 0.66 18.50 -3.28
C LYS A 240 1.84 17.59 -2.94
N ARG A 241 2.78 17.40 -3.88
CA ARG A 241 3.99 16.59 -3.65
C ARG A 241 4.91 17.20 -2.60
N GLU A 242 5.11 18.51 -2.63
CA GLU A 242 5.89 19.21 -1.61
C GLU A 242 5.22 19.15 -0.23
N MET A 243 3.89 19.25 -0.15
CA MET A 243 3.14 19.08 1.09
C MET A 243 3.32 17.66 1.63
N ALA A 244 3.20 16.63 0.78
CA ALA A 244 3.43 15.24 1.18
C ALA A 244 4.85 14.98 1.68
N ARG A 245 5.87 15.51 0.98
CA ARG A 245 7.28 15.40 1.39
C ARG A 245 7.57 16.10 2.72
N ASN A 246 7.00 17.30 2.90
CA ASN A 246 7.21 18.09 4.11
C ASN A 246 6.34 17.62 5.29
N MET A 247 5.32 16.79 5.06
CA MET A 247 4.42 16.27 6.10
C MET A 247 5.18 15.55 7.21
N TRP A 248 6.30 14.91 6.88
CA TRP A 248 7.12 14.13 7.81
C TRP A 248 8.40 14.85 8.25
N LYS A 249 8.50 16.16 7.96
CA LYS A 249 9.66 16.95 8.38
C LYS A 249 9.69 17.05 9.91
N GLY A 250 10.81 16.62 10.51
CA GLY A 250 10.98 16.61 11.96
C GLY A 250 10.46 15.35 12.66
N ARG A 251 9.83 14.41 11.93
CA ARG A 251 9.52 13.08 12.48
C ARG A 251 10.81 12.30 12.72
N THR A 252 10.92 11.69 13.90
CA THR A 252 12.03 10.83 14.29
C THR A 252 11.65 9.37 14.13
N PRO A 253 12.55 8.50 13.65
CA PRO A 253 12.27 7.07 13.58
C PRO A 253 12.17 6.44 14.97
N VAL A 254 11.27 5.47 15.12
CA VAL A 254 11.04 4.74 16.38
C VAL A 254 12.24 3.86 16.76
N LYS A 255 13.01 3.44 15.76
CA LYS A 255 14.24 2.66 15.96
C LYS A 255 15.36 3.26 15.14
N ASN A 256 16.52 3.37 15.75
CA ASN A 256 17.72 3.77 15.03
C ASN A 256 18.18 2.61 14.15
N ASP A 257 18.11 2.79 12.84
CA ASP A 257 18.57 1.81 11.86
C ASP A 257 19.75 2.39 11.09
N THR A 258 20.89 2.48 11.76
CA THR A 258 22.16 2.93 11.18
C THR A 258 22.87 1.84 10.38
N SER A 259 22.31 0.64 10.34
CA SER A 259 22.88 -0.47 9.60
C SER A 259 22.68 -0.24 8.11
N TYR A 260 23.62 0.47 7.49
CA TYR A 260 23.75 0.43 6.04
C TYR A 260 24.09 -1.01 5.68
N ILE A 261 23.09 -1.75 5.23
CA ILE A 261 23.33 -2.94 4.42
C ILE A 261 23.78 -2.39 3.06
N VAL A 262 25.02 -1.89 3.00
CA VAL A 262 25.76 -1.93 1.75
C VAL A 262 25.85 -3.42 1.48
N SER A 263 24.93 -3.95 0.69
CA SER A 263 25.07 -5.29 0.16
C SER A 263 26.44 -5.25 -0.51
N PRO A 264 27.47 -5.94 0.03
CA PRO A 264 28.78 -5.89 -0.56
C PRO A 264 28.56 -6.29 -2.01
N MET A 265 28.92 -5.41 -2.93
CA MET A 265 28.74 -5.65 -4.35
C MET A 265 29.65 -6.83 -4.66
N GLY A 266 29.08 -8.04 -4.57
CA GLY A 266 29.83 -9.27 -4.70
C GLY A 266 30.52 -9.23 -6.05
N ILE A 267 31.83 -9.46 -6.07
CA ILE A 267 32.60 -9.59 -7.30
C ILE A 267 31.98 -10.69 -8.20
N ASN A 268 31.26 -11.64 -7.60
CA ASN A 268 30.48 -12.67 -8.29
C ASN A 268 29.24 -12.07 -8.99
N GLY A 269 29.41 -11.57 -10.22
CA GLY A 269 28.29 -11.14 -11.07
C GLY A 269 28.70 -10.15 -12.16
N ARG A 270 27.89 -9.09 -12.34
CA ARG A 270 28.04 -8.08 -13.40
C ARG A 270 29.43 -7.45 -13.51
N LEU A 271 30.16 -7.31 -12.40
CA LEU A 271 31.54 -6.82 -12.43
C LEU A 271 32.47 -7.80 -13.15
N VAL A 272 32.37 -9.10 -12.88
CA VAL A 272 33.13 -10.13 -13.60
C VAL A 272 32.78 -10.13 -15.09
N THR A 273 31.52 -9.92 -15.47
CA THR A 273 31.18 -9.82 -16.91
C THR A 273 31.84 -8.61 -17.58
N VAL A 274 31.96 -7.47 -16.87
CA VAL A 274 32.69 -6.30 -17.38
C VAL A 274 34.18 -6.63 -17.53
N PHE A 275 34.79 -7.29 -16.55
CA PHE A 275 36.20 -7.70 -16.65
C PHE A 275 36.44 -8.72 -17.78
N ILE A 276 35.53 -9.67 -18.00
CA ILE A 276 35.61 -10.63 -19.11
C ILE A 276 35.53 -9.91 -20.46
N ILE A 277 34.58 -8.97 -20.62
CA ILE A 277 34.43 -8.20 -21.87
C ILE A 277 35.66 -7.33 -22.12
N CYS A 278 36.14 -6.61 -21.10
CA CYS A 278 37.37 -5.83 -21.22
C CYS A 278 38.59 -6.72 -21.56
N GLY A 279 38.72 -7.88 -20.92
CA GLY A 279 39.78 -8.84 -21.21
C GLY A 279 39.74 -9.38 -22.64
N ALA A 280 38.54 -9.70 -23.15
CA ALA A 280 38.35 -10.15 -24.52
C ALA A 280 38.71 -9.06 -25.54
N LEU A 281 38.28 -7.81 -25.30
CA LEU A 281 38.62 -6.67 -26.15
C LEU A 281 40.13 -6.40 -26.19
N LEU A 282 40.80 -6.44 -25.04
CA LEU A 282 42.26 -6.30 -24.97
C LEU A 282 42.97 -7.43 -25.70
N SER A 283 42.47 -8.67 -25.60
CA SER A 283 43.04 -9.83 -26.29
C SER A 283 42.92 -9.71 -27.81
N VAL A 284 41.74 -9.30 -28.31
CA VAL A 284 41.55 -9.04 -29.75
C VAL A 284 42.45 -7.90 -30.23
N GLY A 285 42.56 -6.82 -29.45
CA GLY A 285 43.46 -5.71 -29.78
C GLY A 285 44.93 -6.13 -29.89
N LEU A 286 45.40 -6.97 -28.96
CA LEU A 286 46.76 -7.52 -29.01
C LEU A 286 47.00 -8.40 -30.23
N ILE A 287 46.02 -9.23 -30.63
CA ILE A 287 46.13 -10.08 -31.83
C ILE A 287 46.24 -9.23 -33.09
N VAL A 288 45.40 -8.20 -33.23
CA VAL A 288 45.44 -7.28 -34.38
C VAL A 288 46.78 -6.55 -34.43
N PHE A 289 47.24 -6.02 -33.29
CA PHE A 289 48.54 -5.36 -33.19
C PHE A 289 49.70 -6.27 -33.63
N MET A 290 49.73 -7.52 -33.17
CA MET A 290 50.76 -8.49 -33.56
C MET A 290 50.70 -8.83 -35.06
N ALA A 291 49.51 -8.92 -35.63
CA ALA A 291 49.33 -9.15 -37.08
C ALA A 291 49.84 -7.97 -37.92
N GLU A 292 49.59 -6.73 -37.47
CA GLU A 292 50.12 -5.52 -38.11
C GLU A 292 51.64 -5.47 -38.05
N VAL A 293 52.24 -5.68 -36.88
CA VAL A 293 53.70 -5.70 -36.71
C VAL A 293 54.35 -6.73 -37.63
N ARG A 294 53.77 -7.94 -37.73
CA ARG A 294 54.27 -8.97 -38.65
C ARG A 294 54.20 -8.53 -40.12
N ASN A 295 53.10 -7.91 -40.54
CA ASN A 295 52.96 -7.42 -41.92
C ASN A 295 53.94 -6.29 -42.26
N TYR A 296 54.28 -5.42 -41.30
CA TYR A 296 55.28 -4.37 -41.49
C TYR A 296 56.70 -4.94 -41.49
N ALA A 297 57.03 -5.87 -40.59
CA ALA A 297 58.36 -6.44 -40.47
C ALA A 297 58.78 -7.28 -41.69
N TRP A 298 57.84 -7.87 -42.42
CA TRP A 298 58.12 -8.68 -43.63
C TRP A 298 58.16 -7.86 -44.93
N LYS A 299 57.86 -6.56 -44.86
CA LYS A 299 57.95 -5.63 -46.01
C LYS A 299 59.24 -4.80 -46.02
N LEU A 300 60.11 -4.97 -45.01
CA LEU A 300 61.50 -4.51 -45.03
C LEU A 300 62.41 -5.66 -45.49
#